data_AF-A0AA43D9V6-F1
#
_entry.id   AF-A0AA43D9V6-F1
#
_cell.length_a   1.000
_cell.length_b   1.000
_cell.length_c   1.000
_cell.angle_alpha   90.00
_cell.angle_beta   90.00
_cell.angle_gamma   90.00
#
_symmetry.space_group_name_H-M   'P 1'
#
loop_
_entity.id
_entity.type
_entity.pdbx_description
1 polymer ?
#
loop_
_entity_poly.entity_id
_entity_poly.type
_entity_poly.pdbx_seq_one_letter_code
_entity_poly.pdbx_strand_id
1 'polypeptide(L)'
;MNLRFYCLVFFLLSAAIVYGQGNQSAESIVVFDPLFWKDQLKLDASQRQKIKEINIEYYERLYTIHEEPNRQKVQVRAAQSLLQRSEEIWETFYPRQRKKWKKMWQQNYVPQVTKDT
;
A
#
# COMPACT_ATOMS: atom_id res chain seq x y z
N MET A 1 31.21 24.81 -34.28
CA MET A 1 30.18 24.84 -33.22
C MET A 1 29.41 23.52 -33.27
N ASN A 2 29.71 22.61 -32.35
CA ASN A 2 29.36 21.19 -32.50
C ASN A 2 27.98 20.89 -31.92
N LEU A 3 26.99 20.79 -32.83
CA LEU A 3 25.58 20.39 -32.61
C LEU A 3 25.42 19.07 -31.83
N ARG A 4 26.49 18.27 -31.72
CA ARG A 4 26.53 16.97 -31.04
C ARG A 4 26.52 17.06 -29.51
N PHE A 5 26.91 18.19 -28.91
CA PHE A 5 26.92 18.34 -27.45
C PHE A 5 25.52 18.50 -26.84
N TYR A 6 24.57 19.08 -27.59
CA TYR A 6 23.22 19.36 -27.08
C TYR A 6 22.33 18.11 -26.97
N CYS A 7 22.58 17.07 -27.79
CA CYS A 7 21.78 15.84 -27.74
C CYS A 7 22.06 15.00 -26.48
N LEU A 8 23.29 15.06 -25.96
CA LEU A 8 23.71 14.24 -24.81
C LEU A 8 23.19 14.79 -23.48
N VAL A 9 22.96 16.11 -23.39
CA VAL A 9 22.38 16.75 -22.20
C VAL A 9 20.87 16.50 -22.10
N PHE A 10 20.16 16.43 -23.23
CA PHE A 10 18.72 16.15 -23.23
C PHE A 10 18.39 14.69 -22.87
N PHE A 11 19.28 13.75 -23.17
CA PHE A 11 19.06 12.33 -22.86
C PHE A 11 19.31 11.97 -21.38
N LEU A 12 20.09 12.79 -20.66
CA LEU A 12 20.35 12.58 -19.23
C LEU A 12 19.26 13.17 -18.33
N LEU A 13 18.48 14.15 -18.83
CA LEU A 13 17.38 14.77 -18.09
C LEU A 13 16.08 13.93 -18.11
N SER A 14 15.87 13.09 -19.12
CA SER A 14 14.68 12.23 -19.21
C SER A 14 14.76 10.98 -18.33
N ALA A 15 15.96 10.53 -17.95
CA ALA A 15 16.14 9.37 -17.07
C ALA A 15 15.76 9.66 -15.60
N ALA A 16 15.70 10.94 -15.19
CA ALA A 16 15.36 11.31 -13.82
C ALA A 16 13.87 11.20 -13.50
N ILE A 17 12.99 11.12 -14.52
CA ILE A 17 11.53 11.08 -14.31
C ILE A 17 11.03 9.65 -14.02
N VAL A 18 11.81 8.61 -14.33
CA VAL A 18 11.39 7.20 -14.16
C VAL A 18 11.60 6.66 -12.73
N TYR A 19 12.34 7.37 -11.87
CA TYR A 19 12.59 6.93 -10.48
C TYR A 19 11.43 7.17 -9.49
N GLY A 20 10.26 7.61 -9.96
CA GLY A 20 9.09 7.87 -9.10
C GLY A 20 8.16 6.68 -8.82
N GLN A 21 8.28 5.55 -9.55
CA GLN A 21 7.29 4.46 -9.48
C GLN A 21 7.76 3.18 -8.76
N GLY A 22 8.98 3.15 -8.20
CA GLY A 22 9.58 1.91 -7.72
C GLY A 22 9.48 1.60 -6.22
N ASN A 23 8.67 2.32 -5.44
CA ASN A 23 8.66 2.17 -3.97
C ASN A 23 7.27 1.88 -3.37
N GLN A 24 6.42 1.16 -4.10
CA GLN A 24 5.36 0.36 -3.46
C GLN A 24 6.02 -0.83 -2.76
N SER A 25 6.83 -0.54 -1.73
CA SER A 25 7.33 -1.55 -0.82
C SER A 25 6.13 -2.25 -0.17
N ALA A 26 6.27 -3.52 0.19
CA ALA A 26 5.28 -4.31 0.92
C ALA A 26 4.85 -3.70 2.29
N GLU A 27 5.26 -2.47 2.59
CA GLU A 27 4.84 -1.65 3.73
C GLU A 27 3.39 -1.16 3.65
N SER A 28 2.73 -1.21 2.49
CA SER A 28 1.37 -0.66 2.30
C SER A 28 0.22 -1.62 2.60
N ILE A 29 0.49 -2.92 2.77
CA ILE A 29 -0.57 -3.89 3.08
C ILE A 29 -1.00 -3.71 4.54
N VAL A 30 -2.13 -3.05 4.75
CA VAL A 30 -2.69 -2.84 6.08
C VAL A 30 -3.56 -4.04 6.47
N VAL A 31 -3.08 -4.90 7.37
CA VAL A 31 -3.91 -6.01 7.90
C VAL A 31 -5.09 -5.46 8.69
N PHE A 32 -6.30 -5.93 8.39
CA PHE A 32 -7.49 -5.57 9.18
C PHE A 32 -7.48 -6.33 10.50
N ASP A 33 -7.35 -5.61 11.61
CA ASP A 33 -7.66 -6.15 12.93
C ASP A 33 -8.30 -5.05 13.78
N PRO A 34 -9.64 -5.08 13.95
CA PRO A 34 -10.36 -4.07 14.71
C PRO A 34 -10.01 -4.09 16.20
N LEU A 35 -9.58 -5.23 16.75
CA LEU A 35 -9.12 -5.32 18.14
C LEU A 35 -7.75 -4.65 18.29
N PHE A 36 -6.84 -4.89 17.34
CA PHE A 36 -5.52 -4.26 17.32
C PHE A 36 -5.57 -2.73 17.16
N TRP A 37 -6.40 -2.21 16.26
CA TRP A 37 -6.42 -0.77 15.97
C TRP A 37 -6.98 0.08 17.11
N LYS A 38 -7.91 -0.47 17.87
CA LYS A 38 -8.47 0.18 19.06
C LYS A 38 -7.36 0.51 20.07
N ASP A 39 -6.51 -0.47 20.36
CA ASP A 39 -5.52 -0.37 21.42
C ASP A 39 -4.21 0.29 20.94
N GLN A 40 -3.80 0.03 19.70
CA GLN A 40 -2.50 0.48 19.20
C GLN A 40 -2.57 1.79 18.41
N LEU A 41 -3.51 1.94 17.48
CA LEU A 41 -3.56 3.15 16.65
C LEU A 41 -4.42 4.27 17.23
N LYS A 42 -5.23 3.97 18.26
CA LYS A 42 -6.15 4.92 18.90
C LYS A 42 -6.96 5.70 17.85
N LEU A 43 -7.53 4.98 16.90
CA LEU A 43 -8.33 5.57 15.82
C LEU A 43 -9.52 6.31 16.42
N ASP A 44 -9.81 7.52 15.94
CA ASP A 44 -11.01 8.25 16.36
C ASP A 44 -12.29 7.64 15.74
N ALA A 45 -13.45 8.19 16.11
CA ALA A 45 -14.74 7.67 15.64
C ALA A 45 -14.91 7.81 14.12
N SER A 46 -14.42 8.91 13.53
CA SER A 46 -14.50 9.16 12.09
C SER A 46 -13.64 8.17 11.31
N GLN A 47 -12.39 7.97 11.75
CA GLN A 47 -11.49 6.99 11.17
C GLN A 47 -12.05 5.57 11.23
N ARG A 48 -12.62 5.16 12.38
CA ARG A 48 -13.24 3.83 12.52
C ARG A 48 -14.43 3.65 11.59
N GLN A 49 -15.29 4.66 11.48
CA GLN A 49 -16.44 4.63 10.59
C GLN A 49 -15.98 4.54 9.12
N LYS A 50 -15.01 5.37 8.73
CA LYS A 50 -14.48 5.37 7.35
C LYS A 50 -13.86 4.03 6.97
N ILE A 51 -13.10 3.40 7.88
CA ILE A 51 -12.51 2.10 7.56
C ILE A 51 -13.56 0.99 7.53
N LYS A 52 -14.62 1.08 8.35
CA LYS A 52 -15.76 0.17 8.25
C LYS A 52 -16.38 0.23 6.85
N GLU A 53 -16.61 1.44 6.32
CA GLU A 53 -17.13 1.65 4.95
C GLU A 53 -16.19 1.05 3.89
N ILE A 54 -14.89 1.36 3.96
CA ILE A 54 -13.89 0.81 3.02
C ILE A 54 -13.91 -0.73 3.01
N ASN A 55 -14.02 -1.36 4.18
CA ASN A 55 -14.08 -2.83 4.26
C ASN A 55 -15.37 -3.39 3.67
N ILE A 56 -16.52 -2.73 3.91
CA ILE A 56 -17.81 -3.16 3.33
C ILE A 56 -17.70 -3.12 1.80
N GLU A 57 -17.27 -2.00 1.24
CA GLU A 57 -17.08 -1.84 -0.21
C GLU A 57 -16.11 -2.88 -0.79
N TYR A 58 -15.02 -3.18 -0.07
CA TYR A 58 -14.08 -4.22 -0.48
C TYR A 58 -14.72 -5.59 -0.57
N TYR A 59 -15.52 -5.99 0.42
CA TYR A 59 -16.21 -7.28 0.40
C TYR A 59 -17.28 -7.33 -0.70
N GLU A 60 -18.01 -6.24 -0.92
CA GLU A 60 -18.92 -6.12 -2.06
C GLU A 60 -18.20 -6.31 -3.40
N ARG A 61 -17.05 -5.65 -3.59
CA ARG A 61 -16.21 -5.87 -4.78
C ARG A 61 -15.76 -7.32 -4.93
N LEU A 62 -15.41 -8.00 -3.83
CA LEU A 62 -15.03 -9.41 -3.89
C LEU A 62 -16.19 -10.31 -4.33
N TYR A 63 -17.42 -10.04 -3.90
CA TYR A 63 -18.59 -10.77 -4.38
C TYR A 63 -18.79 -10.60 -5.88
N THR A 64 -18.67 -9.38 -6.41
CA THR A 64 -18.73 -9.16 -7.86
C THR A 64 -17.58 -9.84 -8.60
N ILE A 65 -16.36 -9.80 -8.06
CA ILE A 65 -15.19 -10.45 -8.67
C ILE A 65 -15.35 -11.97 -8.70
N HIS A 66 -15.96 -12.57 -7.68
CA HIS A 66 -16.19 -14.01 -7.61
C HIS A 66 -17.09 -14.55 -8.73
N GLU A 67 -17.97 -13.72 -9.29
CA GLU A 67 -18.82 -14.09 -10.42
C GLU A 67 -18.06 -14.19 -11.77
N GLU A 68 -16.80 -13.74 -11.84
CA GLU A 68 -15.99 -13.83 -13.05
C GLU A 68 -15.62 -15.30 -13.36
N PRO A 69 -15.96 -15.81 -14.56
CA PRO A 69 -15.72 -17.21 -14.91
C PRO A 69 -14.24 -17.58 -15.04
N ASN A 70 -13.37 -16.59 -15.31
CA ASN A 70 -11.94 -16.84 -15.46
C ASN A 70 -11.21 -16.73 -14.12
N ARG A 71 -10.78 -17.87 -13.58
CA ARG A 71 -10.04 -17.97 -12.31
C ARG A 71 -8.78 -17.10 -12.22
N GLN A 72 -8.02 -16.95 -13.30
CA GLN A 72 -6.82 -16.11 -13.30
C GLN A 72 -7.20 -14.63 -13.18
N LYS A 73 -8.25 -14.20 -13.88
CA LYS A 73 -8.78 -12.83 -13.75
C LYS A 73 -9.33 -12.56 -12.35
N VAL A 74 -10.01 -13.54 -11.74
CA VAL A 74 -10.47 -13.48 -10.34
C VAL A 74 -9.29 -13.19 -9.42
N GLN A 75 -8.20 -13.96 -9.52
CA GLN A 75 -7.02 -13.80 -8.67
C GLN A 75 -6.38 -12.41 -8.83
N VAL A 76 -6.17 -11.97 -10.07
CA VAL A 76 -5.56 -10.65 -10.34
C VAL A 76 -6.43 -9.52 -9.80
N ARG A 77 -7.74 -9.55 -10.07
CA ARG A 77 -8.68 -8.51 -9.59
C ARG A 77 -8.83 -8.52 -8.06
N ALA A 78 -8.84 -9.71 -7.44
CA ALA A 78 -8.90 -9.82 -5.99
C ALA A 78 -7.64 -9.24 -5.33
N ALA A 79 -6.46 -9.50 -5.90
CA ALA A 79 -5.21 -8.90 -5.44
C ALA A 79 -5.21 -7.38 -5.61
N GLN A 80 -5.67 -6.87 -6.75
CA GLN A 80 -5.83 -5.43 -6.98
C GLN A 80 -6.80 -4.79 -5.98
N SER A 81 -7.96 -5.39 -5.74
CA SER A 81 -8.95 -4.90 -4.78
C SER A 81 -8.40 -4.88 -3.35
N LEU A 82 -7.57 -5.86 -2.98
CA LEU A 82 -6.89 -5.91 -1.68
C LEU A 82 -5.88 -4.77 -1.52
N LEU A 83 -5.07 -4.50 -2.57
CA LEU A 83 -4.11 -3.40 -2.56
C LEU A 83 -4.82 -2.05 -2.45
N GLN A 84 -5.87 -1.84 -3.25
CA GLN A 84 -6.69 -0.63 -3.20
C GLN A 84 -7.27 -0.41 -1.80
N ARG A 85 -7.91 -1.44 -1.22
CA ARG A 85 -8.48 -1.36 0.13
C ARG A 85 -7.41 -1.03 1.18
N SER A 86 -6.21 -1.59 1.03
CA SER A 86 -5.10 -1.31 1.94
C SER A 86 -4.63 0.15 1.84
N GLU A 87 -4.55 0.70 0.63
CA GLU A 87 -4.19 2.10 0.37
C GLU A 87 -5.25 3.07 0.91
N GLU A 88 -6.54 2.80 0.70
CA GLU A 88 -7.65 3.61 1.22
C GLU A 88 -7.62 3.71 2.76
N ILE A 89 -7.29 2.59 3.43
CA ILE A 89 -7.16 2.55 4.89
C ILE A 89 -5.89 3.26 5.35
N TRP A 90 -4.79 3.05 4.65
CA TRP A 90 -3.54 3.76 4.90
C TRP A 90 -3.73 5.28 4.85
N GLU A 91 -4.50 5.76 3.87
CA GLU A 91 -4.80 7.17 3.74
C GLU A 91 -5.71 7.72 4.84
N THR A 92 -6.53 6.87 5.45
CA THR A 92 -7.37 7.23 6.61
C THR A 92 -6.54 7.50 7.88
N PHE A 93 -5.33 6.94 7.98
CA PHE A 93 -4.45 7.16 9.13
C PHE A 93 -3.81 8.54 9.12
N TYR A 94 -3.69 9.17 10.28
CA TYR A 94 -2.88 10.36 10.48
C TYR A 94 -1.38 10.05 10.33
N PRO A 95 -0.52 11.04 10.01
CA PRO A 95 0.92 10.81 9.83
C PRO A 95 1.60 10.11 11.02
N ARG A 96 1.21 10.43 12.25
CA ARG A 96 1.75 9.77 13.47
C ARG A 96 1.33 8.30 13.57
N GLN A 97 0.10 7.97 13.18
CA GLN A 97 -0.42 6.61 13.16
C GLN A 97 0.26 5.78 12.06
N ARG A 98 0.47 6.36 10.88
CA ARG A 98 1.26 5.77 9.79
C ARG A 98 2.68 5.41 10.25
N LYS A 99 3.36 6.34 10.94
CA LYS A 99 4.70 6.09 11.51
C LYS A 99 4.67 4.97 12.55
N LYS A 100 3.67 4.95 13.45
CA LYS A 100 3.50 3.88 14.44
C LYS A 100 3.27 2.54 13.76
N TRP A 101 2.40 2.48 12.75
CA TRP A 101 2.13 1.28 11.95
C TRP A 101 3.40 0.71 11.34
N LYS A 102 4.18 1.52 10.61
CA LYS A 102 5.45 1.08 10.01
C LYS A 102 6.41 0.49 11.04
N LYS A 103 6.56 1.16 12.19
CA LYS A 103 7.42 0.67 13.27
C LYS A 103 6.97 -0.71 13.78
N MET A 104 5.68 -0.90 13.99
CA MET A 104 5.13 -2.18 14.46
C MET A 104 5.29 -3.28 13.40
N TRP A 105 5.08 -2.95 12.12
CA TRP A 105 5.24 -3.91 11.03
C TRP A 105 6.68 -4.42 10.92
N GLN A 106 7.65 -3.50 11.02
CA GLN A 106 9.07 -3.84 11.05
C GLN A 106 9.46 -4.71 12.26
N GLN A 107 8.77 -4.56 13.39
CA GLN A 107 9.05 -5.33 14.60
C GLN A 107 8.42 -6.72 14.61
N ASN A 108 7.21 -6.86 14.07
CA ASN A 108 6.39 -8.07 14.21
C ASN A 108 6.36 -8.96 12.96
N TYR A 109 6.68 -8.41 11.78
CA TYR A 109 6.47 -9.11 10.50
C TYR A 109 7.68 -9.14 9.56
N VAL A 110 8.72 -8.36 9.84
CA VAL A 110 10.04 -8.56 9.21
C VAL A 110 10.80 -9.55 10.09
N PRO A 111 11.20 -10.73 9.58
CA PRO A 111 12.08 -11.62 10.31
C PRO A 111 13.29 -10.81 10.76
N GLN A 112 13.53 -10.74 12.08
CA GLN A 112 14.78 -10.21 12.60
C GLN A 112 15.86 -11.10 11.99
N VAL A 113 16.59 -10.59 10.99
CA VAL A 113 17.82 -11.23 10.54
C VAL A 113 18.72 -11.18 11.76
N THR A 114 18.74 -12.27 12.52
CA THR A 114 19.62 -12.42 13.67
C THR A 114 21.02 -12.26 13.12
N LYS A 115 21.64 -11.12 13.45
CA LYS A 115 23.08 -10.96 13.36
C LYS A 115 23.66 -11.77 14.51
N ASP A 116 23.67 -13.08 14.33
CA ASP A 116 24.47 -13.94 15.20
C ASP A 116 25.93 -13.58 14.90
N THR A 117 26.57 -13.11 15.96
CA THR A 117 27.94 -12.58 15.99
C THR A 117 28.90 -13.73 16.22
#